data_AF-T1EJL1-F1
#
_entry.id   AF-T1EJL1-F1
#
_cell.length_a   1.000
_cell.length_b   1.000
_cell.length_c   1.000
_cell.angle_alpha   90.00
_cell.angle_beta   90.00
_cell.angle_gamma   90.00
#
_symmetry.space_group_name_H-M   'P 1'
#
loop_
_entity.id
_entity.type
_entity.pdbx_description
1 polymer ?
#
loop_
_entity_poly.entity_id
_entity_poly.type
_entity_poly.pdbx_seq_one_letter_code
_entity_poly.pdbx_strand_id
1 'polypeptide(L)'
;FFYFIKSFLGLKSVCIKGWAKGENYLNDDYFHKKKPNHTWNAVLLQEKWCLIDCFWSRNLMNTHSLEHFDDFFFCIEPEKMIYSHFPEHSVWQLLSDHLSFDDFINLPYLKPEFFKYKLSL
;
A
#
# COMPACT_ATOMS: atom_id res chain seq x y z
N PHE A 1 10.44 -10.91 4.45
CA PHE A 1 10.77 -9.71 3.65
C PHE A 1 11.14 -8.50 4.53
N PHE A 2 10.34 -8.10 5.52
CA PHE A 2 10.65 -6.97 6.43
C PHE A 2 12.05 -7.03 7.09
N TYR A 3 12.38 -8.15 7.74
CA TYR A 3 13.72 -8.35 8.34
C TYR A 3 14.85 -8.43 7.29
N PHE A 4 14.51 -8.76 6.04
CA PHE A 4 15.47 -8.93 4.96
C PHE A 4 16.00 -7.57 4.47
N ILE A 5 15.14 -6.57 4.26
CA ILE A 5 15.56 -5.23 3.80
C ILE A 5 16.52 -4.56 4.80
N LYS A 6 16.17 -4.61 6.09
CA LYS A 6 16.98 -3.99 7.16
C LYS A 6 18.33 -4.70 7.32
N SER A 7 18.35 -6.03 7.22
CA SER A 7 19.55 -6.83 7.47
C SER A 7 20.52 -6.88 6.29
N PHE A 8 20.05 -6.82 5.05
CA PHE A 8 20.90 -7.08 3.88
C PHE A 8 21.44 -5.81 3.22
N LEU A 9 20.73 -4.67 3.33
CA LEU A 9 21.09 -3.43 2.64
C LEU A 9 21.42 -2.26 3.58
N GLY A 10 21.30 -2.44 4.91
CA GLY A 10 21.51 -1.37 5.89
C GLY A 10 20.50 -0.22 5.78
N LEU A 11 19.41 -0.42 5.03
CA LEU A 11 18.39 0.60 4.80
C LEU A 11 17.46 0.73 6.01
N LYS A 12 17.08 1.98 6.33
CA LYS A 12 16.02 2.24 7.31
C LYS A 12 14.69 1.81 6.71
N SER A 13 13.93 1.00 7.44
CA SER A 13 12.61 0.55 7.04
C SER A 13 11.62 0.57 8.20
N VAL A 14 10.34 0.74 7.88
CA VAL A 14 9.22 0.72 8.82
C VAL A 14 8.13 -0.20 8.30
N CYS A 15 7.62 -1.05 9.19
CA CYS A 15 6.44 -1.86 8.97
C CYS A 15 5.21 -1.01 9.30
N ILE A 16 4.36 -0.75 8.32
CA ILE A 16 3.18 0.09 8.47
C ILE A 16 1.97 -0.81 8.52
N LYS A 17 1.21 -0.70 9.61
CA LYS A 17 -0.07 -1.36 9.80
C LYS A 17 -1.20 -0.40 9.44
N GLY A 18 -2.26 -0.89 8.80
CA GLY A 18 -3.37 -0.05 8.39
C GLY A 18 -4.52 -0.81 7.74
N TRP A 19 -5.33 -0.07 6.98
CA TRP A 19 -6.48 -0.58 6.24
C TRP A 19 -6.16 -0.61 4.76
N ALA A 20 -6.55 -1.69 4.08
CA ALA A 20 -6.46 -1.82 2.64
C ALA A 20 -7.82 -2.22 2.02
N LYS A 21 -8.27 -1.47 1.01
CA LYS A 21 -9.47 -1.77 0.21
C LYS A 21 -9.14 -2.90 -0.77
N GLY A 22 -9.31 -4.16 -0.38
CA GLY A 22 -9.04 -5.34 -1.22
C GLY A 22 -10.29 -5.88 -1.94
N GLU A 23 -10.18 -7.07 -2.55
CA GLU A 23 -11.30 -7.71 -3.28
C GLU A 23 -12.56 -7.95 -2.44
N ASN A 24 -12.41 -8.07 -1.12
CA ASN A 24 -13.52 -8.27 -0.18
C ASN A 24 -14.02 -6.96 0.48
N TYR A 25 -13.51 -5.79 0.07
CA TYR A 25 -13.89 -4.49 0.66
C TYR A 25 -15.39 -4.18 0.53
N LEU A 26 -16.03 -4.64 -0.54
CA LEU A 26 -17.43 -4.32 -0.83
C LEU A 26 -18.46 -5.10 0.00
N ASN A 27 -18.04 -6.12 0.76
CA ASN A 27 -18.95 -7.05 1.42
C ASN A 27 -18.93 -6.99 2.95
N ASP A 28 -18.21 -6.05 3.59
CA ASP A 28 -17.83 -6.25 4.99
C ASP A 28 -18.13 -5.08 5.95
N ASP A 29 -19.02 -5.33 6.91
CA ASP A 29 -19.14 -4.59 8.18
C ASP A 29 -17.79 -4.52 8.92
N TYR A 30 -16.87 -5.45 8.66
CA TYR A 30 -15.57 -5.53 9.33
C TYR A 30 -14.62 -4.38 9.00
N PHE A 31 -14.71 -3.78 7.81
CA PHE A 31 -13.90 -2.60 7.47
C PHE A 31 -14.32 -1.39 8.32
N HIS A 32 -15.63 -1.26 8.55
CA HIS A 32 -16.22 -0.24 9.42
C HIS A 32 -15.96 -0.46 10.92
N LYS A 33 -15.56 -1.67 11.34
CA LYS A 33 -15.17 -1.98 12.74
C LYS A 33 -13.82 -1.38 13.15
N LYS A 34 -13.19 -0.53 12.31
CA LYS A 34 -11.97 0.25 12.60
C LYS A 34 -10.81 -0.58 13.14
N LYS A 35 -10.61 -1.80 12.64
CA LYS A 35 -9.39 -2.58 12.93
C LYS A 35 -8.53 -2.68 11.67
N PRO A 36 -7.22 -2.38 11.74
CA PRO A 36 -6.32 -2.55 10.61
C PRO A 36 -6.36 -4.00 10.08
N ASN A 37 -6.49 -4.16 8.76
CA ASN A 37 -6.60 -5.46 8.09
C ASN A 37 -5.37 -5.80 7.23
N HIS A 38 -4.39 -4.90 7.14
CA HIS A 38 -3.26 -5.09 6.25
C HIS A 38 -1.96 -4.48 6.78
N THR A 39 -0.84 -4.83 6.15
CA THR A 39 0.48 -4.35 6.51
C THR A 39 1.37 -4.24 5.27
N TRP A 40 2.04 -3.09 5.11
CA TRP A 40 3.01 -2.81 4.05
C TRP A 40 4.28 -2.20 4.66
N ASN A 41 5.23 -1.78 3.82
CA ASN A 41 6.52 -1.25 4.28
C ASN A 41 6.76 0.15 3.74
N ALA A 42 7.47 0.97 4.52
CA ALA A 42 8.19 2.13 4.01
C ALA A 42 9.69 1.87 4.11
N VAL A 43 10.45 2.27 3.09
CA VAL A 43 11.92 2.16 3.06
C VAL A 43 12.50 3.53 2.74
N LEU A 44 13.52 3.97 3.47
CA LEU A 44 14.22 5.22 3.21
C LEU A 44 15.30 4.99 2.14
N LEU A 45 15.11 5.59 0.98
CA LEU A 45 16.05 5.55 -0.16
C LEU A 45 16.41 6.98 -0.55
N GLN A 46 17.71 7.29 -0.60
CA GLN A 46 18.20 8.62 -0.99
C GLN A 46 17.45 9.77 -0.26
N GLU A 47 17.30 9.64 1.05
CA GLU A 47 16.62 10.60 1.94
C GLU A 47 15.10 10.75 1.71
N LYS A 48 14.48 9.89 0.89
CA LYS A 48 13.04 9.86 0.65
C LYS A 48 12.43 8.54 1.10
N TRP A 49 11.25 8.61 1.71
CA TRP A 49 10.48 7.43 2.06
C TRP A 49 9.73 6.90 0.84
N CYS A 50 9.88 5.61 0.59
CA CYS A 50 9.21 4.91 -0.49
C CYS A 50 8.26 3.84 0.08
N LEU A 51 7.00 3.83 -0.37
CA LEU A 51 6.00 2.85 0.05
C LEU A 51 6.08 1.59 -0.82
N ILE A 52 6.07 0.43 -0.18
CA ILE A 52 6.20 -0.88 -0.83
C ILE A 52 5.19 -1.86 -0.24
N ASP A 53 4.35 -2.46 -1.08
CA ASP A 53 3.46 -3.56 -0.68
C ASP A 53 3.83 -4.88 -1.37
N CYS A 54 4.60 -5.69 -0.66
CA CYS A 54 5.07 -6.97 -1.19
C CYS A 54 4.01 -8.07 -1.19
N PHE A 55 2.92 -7.92 -0.41
CA PHE A 55 1.88 -8.94 -0.36
C PHE A 55 0.98 -8.83 -1.59
N TRP A 56 0.65 -7.61 -2.01
CA TRP A 56 -0.12 -7.37 -3.24
C TRP A 56 0.76 -7.35 -4.51
N SER A 57 2.07 -7.08 -4.39
CA SER A 57 3.04 -7.29 -5.48
C SER A 57 3.12 -8.76 -5.94
N ARG A 58 2.72 -9.71 -5.08
CA ARG A 58 2.72 -11.12 -5.41
C ARG A 58 1.47 -11.45 -6.21
N ASN A 59 1.61 -11.51 -7.54
CA ASN A 59 0.55 -11.97 -8.43
C ASN A 59 0.25 -13.45 -8.15
N LEU A 60 -0.75 -13.72 -7.31
CA LEU A 60 -1.15 -15.08 -6.92
C LEU A 60 -1.71 -15.91 -8.08
N MET A 61 -1.97 -15.29 -9.25
CA MET A 61 -2.50 -16.00 -10.42
C MET A 61 -1.45 -16.83 -11.16
N ASN A 62 -0.15 -16.63 -10.91
CA ASN A 62 0.91 -17.38 -11.60
C ASN A 62 1.78 -18.14 -10.58
N THR A 63 1.22 -19.21 -10.02
CA THR A 63 1.84 -20.03 -8.95
C THR A 63 3.11 -20.78 -9.34
N HIS A 64 3.57 -20.64 -10.60
CA HIS A 64 4.68 -21.42 -11.15
C HIS A 64 5.91 -20.59 -11.56
N SER A 65 5.87 -19.26 -11.50
CA SER A 65 7.06 -18.46 -11.77
C SER A 65 7.18 -17.27 -10.82
N LEU A 66 8.36 -17.14 -10.20
CA LEU A 66 8.79 -15.94 -9.45
C LEU A 66 9.05 -14.74 -10.38
N GLU A 67 8.65 -14.83 -11.65
CA GLU A 67 9.06 -13.94 -12.74
C GLU A 67 8.11 -12.74 -12.95
N HIS A 68 6.96 -12.69 -12.27
CA HIS A 68 5.99 -11.61 -12.41
C HIS A 68 5.71 -10.93 -11.07
N PHE A 69 6.68 -10.13 -10.61
CA PHE A 69 6.42 -9.10 -9.62
C PHE A 69 5.75 -7.92 -10.34
N ASP A 70 4.62 -7.44 -9.82
CA ASP A 70 4.08 -6.17 -10.29
C ASP A 70 4.89 -5.05 -9.64
N ASP A 71 5.75 -4.44 -10.43
CA ASP A 71 6.57 -3.27 -10.05
C ASP A 71 5.71 -2.10 -9.60
N PHE A 72 4.41 -2.08 -9.91
CA PHE A 72 3.49 -1.07 -9.40
C PHE A 72 3.57 -0.97 -7.88
N PHE A 73 3.70 -2.08 -7.16
CA PHE A 73 3.74 -2.08 -5.69
C PHE A 73 5.13 -1.79 -5.10
N PHE A 74 6.06 -1.32 -5.92
CA PHE A 74 7.38 -0.86 -5.52
C PHE A 74 7.46 0.66 -5.66
N CYS A 75 7.78 1.35 -4.55
CA CYS A 75 7.89 2.82 -4.49
C CYS A 75 6.62 3.54 -5.00
N ILE A 76 5.44 3.10 -4.53
CA ILE A 76 4.17 3.75 -4.90
C ILE A 76 4.17 5.20 -4.41
N GLU A 77 3.77 6.13 -5.29
CA GLU A 77 3.50 7.51 -4.93
C GLU A 77 2.39 7.58 -3.86
N PRO A 78 2.59 8.31 -2.74
CA PRO A 78 1.60 8.48 -1.67
C PRO A 78 0.17 8.78 -2.18
N GLU A 79 0.06 9.64 -3.18
CA GLU A 79 -1.19 10.10 -3.79
C GLU A 79 -1.94 8.97 -4.52
N LYS A 80 -1.23 7.94 -4.98
CA LYS A 80 -1.82 6.73 -5.57
C LYS A 80 -2.12 5.69 -4.51
N MET A 81 -1.20 5.53 -3.55
CA MET A 81 -1.31 4.56 -2.45
C MET A 81 -2.57 4.80 -1.61
N ILE A 82 -2.91 6.06 -1.34
CA ILE A 82 -4.04 6.44 -0.47
C ILE A 82 -5.41 5.97 -0.98
N TYR A 83 -5.58 5.70 -2.28
CA TYR A 83 -6.85 5.17 -2.81
C TYR A 83 -7.14 3.73 -2.39
N SER A 84 -6.11 3.01 -1.96
CA SER A 84 -6.22 1.62 -1.54
C SER A 84 -5.76 1.40 -0.10
N HIS A 85 -4.79 2.16 0.42
CA HIS A 85 -4.16 1.93 1.72
C HIS A 85 -4.23 3.16 2.63
N PHE A 86 -4.67 2.97 3.88
CA PHE A 86 -4.71 4.01 4.91
C PHE A 86 -3.98 3.55 6.17
N PRO A 87 -2.94 4.26 6.65
CA PRO A 87 -2.15 3.83 7.80
C PRO A 87 -2.82 4.10 9.15
N GLU A 88 -2.49 3.30 10.16
CA GLU A 88 -2.88 3.52 11.56
C GLU A 88 -2.30 4.82 12.13
N HIS A 89 -1.10 5.20 11.69
CA HIS A 89 -0.48 6.49 12.04
C HIS A 89 -0.40 7.38 10.80
N SER A 90 -1.04 8.56 10.87
CA SER A 90 -1.20 9.48 9.73
C SER A 90 0.11 9.93 9.10
N VAL A 91 1.22 10.01 9.86
CA VAL A 91 2.56 10.34 9.34
C VAL A 91 2.99 9.43 8.18
N TRP A 92 2.50 8.19 8.14
CA TRP A 92 2.83 7.23 7.08
C TRP A 92 1.96 7.34 5.84
N GLN A 93 1.04 8.31 5.79
CA GLN A 93 0.39 8.67 4.53
C GLN A 93 1.41 9.28 3.58
N LEU A 94 2.41 10.01 4.11
CA LEU A 94 3.45 10.72 3.35
C LEU A 94 2.87 11.74 2.34
N LEU A 95 1.60 12.10 2.50
CA LEU A 95 0.94 13.18 1.75
C LEU A 95 1.31 14.53 2.36
N SER A 96 1.26 15.58 1.54
CA SER A 96 1.37 16.96 2.05
C SER A 96 0.20 17.31 2.97
N ASP A 97 -1.01 16.88 2.60
CA ASP A 97 -2.24 17.06 3.35
C ASP A 97 -2.80 15.68 3.72
N HIS A 98 -2.78 15.37 5.01
CA HIS A 98 -3.27 14.09 5.48
C HIS A 98 -4.79 14.01 5.39
N LEU A 99 -5.28 12.89 4.87
CA LEU A 99 -6.69 12.55 4.86
C LEU A 99 -7.12 11.97 6.22
N SER A 100 -8.37 12.24 6.61
CA SER A 100 -9.00 11.48 7.68
C SER A 100 -9.36 10.07 7.21
N PHE A 101 -9.68 9.19 8.15
CA PHE A 101 -10.17 7.86 7.81
C PHE A 101 -11.48 7.94 7.02
N ASP A 102 -12.37 8.88 7.37
CA ASP A 102 -13.66 9.05 6.69
C ASP A 102 -13.49 9.56 5.26
N ASP A 103 -12.55 10.50 5.03
CA ASP A 103 -12.17 10.92 3.66
C ASP A 103 -11.68 9.72 2.85
N PHE A 104 -10.81 8.91 3.44
CA PHE A 104 -10.31 7.69 2.82
C PHE A 104 -11.44 6.72 2.48
N ILE A 105 -12.39 6.45 3.38
CA ILE A 105 -13.55 5.57 3.09
C ILE A 105 -14.31 6.06 1.85
N ASN A 106 -14.50 7.38 1.73
CA ASN A 106 -15.25 7.99 0.64
C ASN A 106 -14.49 8.04 -0.69
N LEU A 107 -13.17 7.82 -0.72
CA LEU A 107 -12.43 7.68 -1.98
C LEU A 107 -12.88 6.43 -2.76
N PRO A 108 -12.91 6.48 -4.11
CA PRO A 108 -13.10 5.29 -4.92
C PRO A 108 -11.96 4.30 -4.67
N TYR A 109 -12.25 3.01 -4.72
CA TYR A 109 -11.19 2.01 -4.73
C TYR A 109 -10.58 1.94 -6.13
N LEU A 110 -9.33 2.38 -6.27
CA LEU A 110 -8.58 2.33 -7.53
C LEU A 110 -7.55 1.20 -7.49
N LYS A 111 -7.63 0.30 -8.46
CA LYS A 111 -6.66 -0.77 -8.66
C LYS A 111 -5.42 -0.25 -9.43
N PRO A 112 -4.26 -0.93 -9.34
CA PRO A 112 -3.05 -0.58 -10.10
C PRO A 112 -3.29 -0.27 -11.58
N GLU A 113 -4.17 -1.01 -12.24
CA GLU A 113 -4.50 -0.87 -13.66
C GLU A 113 -5.02 0.52 -13.99
N PHE A 114 -5.80 1.14 -13.09
CA PHE A 114 -6.33 2.48 -13.30
C PHE A 114 -5.21 3.50 -13.56
N PHE A 115 -4.16 3.45 -12.75
CA PHE A 115 -3.00 4.32 -12.88
C PHE A 115 -2.10 3.91 -14.05
N LYS A 116 -1.92 2.60 -14.27
CA LYS A 116 -1.12 2.07 -15.39
C LYS A 116 -1.66 2.52 -16.74
N TYR A 117 -2.99 2.53 -16.90
CA TYR A 117 -3.66 2.98 -18.11
C TYR A 117 -3.92 4.50 -18.15
N LYS A 118 -3.42 5.26 -17.17
CA LYS A 118 -3.55 6.73 -17.07
C LYS A 118 -5.01 7.20 -17.17
N LEU A 119 -5.92 6.47 -16.55
CA LEU A 119 -7.32 6.85 -16.49
C LEU A 119 -7.51 8.04 -15.53
N SER A 120 -8.58 8.80 -15.71
CA SER A 120 -8.95 9.94 -14.87
C SER A 120 -10.30 9.69 -14.19
N LEU A 121 -10.45 10.22 -12.98
CA LEU A 121 -11.73 10.25 -12.24
C LEU A 121 -12.70 11.26 -12.85
#